data_AF-A0A8T2MD18-F1
#
_entry.id   AF-A0A8T2MD18-F1
#
_cell.length_a   1.000
_cell.length_b   1.000
_cell.length_c   1.000
_cell.angle_alpha   90.00
_cell.angle_beta   90.00
_cell.angle_gamma   90.00
#
_symmetry.space_group_name_H-M   'P 1'
#
loop_
_entity.id
_entity.type
_entity.pdbx_description
1 polymer ?
#
loop_
_entity_poly.entity_id
_entity_poly.type
_entity_poly.pdbx_seq_one_letter_code
_entity_poly.pdbx_strand_id
1 'polypeptide(L)'
;FSILAGNTLHSHLEFIKQLPFIHTKLKETSVEKCDAVLVFCPVVSRAGTDISAALQKLDAQTVTKPVVLVVLHHTFEPITIPDSSRSVNRVNTLTVDCLFHEDRGLLQCPKNQKVLYAVKRWMKSQKKEKKKKGKGGGNAN
;
A
#
# COMPACT_ATOMS: atom_id res chain seq x y z
N PHE A 1 -5.55 -0.38 -8.72
CA PHE A 1 -4.87 0.84 -9.19
C PHE A 1 -3.66 1.08 -8.32
N SER A 2 -2.52 1.36 -8.94
CA SER A 2 -1.29 1.70 -8.25
C SER A 2 -0.80 3.08 -8.70
N ILE A 3 -0.16 3.80 -7.78
CA ILE A 3 0.53 5.07 -8.02
C ILE A 3 2.00 4.86 -7.67
N LEU A 4 2.89 5.20 -8.59
CA LEU A 4 4.33 5.18 -8.34
C LEU A 4 4.79 6.59 -7.95
N ALA A 5 5.29 6.76 -6.74
CA ALA A 5 5.82 8.02 -6.23
C ALA A 5 7.32 8.21 -6.49
N GLY A 6 7.90 7.36 -7.33
CA GLY A 6 9.31 7.42 -7.72
C GLY A 6 9.70 6.20 -8.56
N ASN A 7 10.99 6.07 -8.85
CA ASN A 7 11.52 4.87 -9.50
C ASN A 7 11.58 3.71 -8.51
N THR A 8 10.82 2.66 -8.78
CA THR A 8 10.71 1.48 -7.91
C THR A 8 11.52 0.29 -8.41
N LEU A 9 12.29 0.44 -9.50
CA LEU A 9 13.08 -0.62 -10.12
C LEU A 9 12.24 -1.90 -10.32
N HIS A 10 11.02 -1.73 -10.85
CA HIS A 10 10.04 -2.81 -11.06
C HIS A 10 9.58 -3.58 -9.82
N SER A 11 10.05 -3.25 -8.62
CA SER A 11 9.71 -3.96 -7.37
C SER A 11 8.23 -3.87 -6.99
N HIS A 12 7.54 -2.82 -7.47
CA HIS A 12 6.09 -2.71 -7.35
C HIS A 12 5.35 -3.85 -8.07
N LEU A 13 5.85 -4.30 -9.22
CA LEU A 13 5.26 -5.42 -9.97
C LEU A 13 5.40 -6.71 -9.17
N GLU A 14 6.58 -6.96 -8.59
CA GLU A 14 6.81 -8.13 -7.75
C GLU A 14 5.94 -8.12 -6.50
N PHE A 15 5.76 -6.96 -5.87
CA PHE A 15 4.82 -6.82 -4.76
C PHE A 15 3.37 -7.14 -5.20
N ILE A 16 2.91 -6.58 -6.32
CA ILE A 16 1.57 -6.82 -6.84
C ILE A 16 1.39 -8.30 -7.23
N LYS A 17 2.39 -8.94 -7.84
CA LYS A 17 2.35 -10.37 -8.19
C LYS A 17 2.22 -11.25 -6.96
N GLN A 18 2.78 -10.87 -5.81
CA GLN A 18 2.67 -11.63 -4.57
C GLN A 18 1.29 -11.51 -3.89
N LEU A 19 0.54 -10.43 -4.16
CA LEU A 19 -0.78 -10.22 -3.54
C LEU A 19 -1.83 -11.29 -3.91
N PRO A 20 -1.99 -11.73 -5.18
CA PRO A 20 -2.88 -12.83 -5.56
C PRO A 20 -2.60 -14.16 -4.87
N PHE A 21 -1.34 -14.53 -4.64
CA PHE A 21 -0.98 -15.76 -3.92
C PHE A 21 -1.52 -15.76 -2.49
N ILE A 22 -1.67 -14.57 -1.92
CA ILE A 22 -2.15 -14.39 -0.56
C ILE A 22 -3.67 -14.09 -0.59
N HIS A 23 -4.21 -13.54 -1.68
CA HIS A 23 -5.64 -13.29 -1.86
C HIS A 23 -6.06 -13.41 -3.34
N THR A 24 -6.62 -14.56 -3.72
CA THR A 24 -6.99 -14.94 -5.10
C THR A 24 -7.91 -13.99 -5.87
N LYS A 25 -8.54 -13.01 -5.20
CA LYS A 25 -9.42 -12.00 -5.81
C LYS A 25 -8.80 -10.60 -5.96
N LEU A 26 -7.52 -10.40 -5.68
CA LEU A 26 -6.86 -9.10 -5.91
C LEU A 26 -6.42 -9.02 -7.37
N LYS A 27 -6.86 -7.97 -8.07
CA LYS A 27 -6.49 -7.70 -9.47
C LYS A 27 -6.24 -6.20 -9.62
N GLU A 28 -5.20 -5.85 -10.36
CA GLU A 28 -4.98 -4.47 -10.75
C GLU A 28 -6.03 -4.01 -11.76
N THR A 29 -6.49 -2.77 -11.60
CA THR A 29 -7.54 -2.16 -12.41
C THR A 29 -7.39 -0.65 -12.34
N SER A 30 -8.19 0.06 -13.13
CA SER A 30 -8.23 1.51 -13.25
C SER A 30 -8.69 2.20 -11.96
N VAL A 31 -8.45 3.50 -11.87
CA VAL A 31 -8.74 4.31 -10.68
C VAL A 31 -10.24 4.33 -10.37
N GLU A 32 -11.11 4.34 -11.38
CA GLU A 32 -12.56 4.39 -11.21
C GLU A 32 -13.13 3.07 -10.69
N LYS A 33 -12.60 1.93 -11.15
CA LYS A 33 -13.07 0.58 -10.77
C LYS A 33 -12.42 0.02 -9.51
N CYS A 34 -11.33 0.61 -9.03
CA CYS A 34 -10.60 0.04 -7.89
C CYS A 34 -11.35 0.19 -6.56
N ASP A 35 -11.17 -0.78 -5.67
CA ASP A 35 -11.66 -0.73 -4.28
C ASP A 35 -10.74 0.04 -3.33
N ALA A 36 -9.44 0.05 -3.66
CA ALA A 36 -8.34 0.64 -2.91
C ALA A 36 -7.20 1.00 -3.86
N VAL A 37 -6.36 1.93 -3.43
CA VAL A 37 -5.18 2.41 -4.18
C VAL A 37 -3.91 1.98 -3.45
N LEU A 38 -2.94 1.45 -4.20
CA LEU A 38 -1.59 1.21 -3.69
C LEU A 38 -0.70 2.38 -4.10
N VAL A 39 0.02 2.98 -3.17
CA VAL A 39 1.03 4.00 -3.45
C VAL A 39 2.38 3.39 -3.14
N PHE A 40 3.26 3.30 -4.13
CA PHE A 40 4.63 2.81 -3.95
C PHE A 40 5.58 3.99 -3.80
N CYS A 41 6.23 4.07 -2.63
CA CYS A 41 7.14 5.14 -2.25
C CYS A 41 8.54 4.55 -2.03
N PRO A 42 9.42 4.57 -3.04
CA PRO A 42 10.82 4.23 -2.85
C PRO A 42 11.51 5.30 -2.00
N VAL A 43 12.23 4.86 -0.96
CA VAL A 43 13.07 5.74 -0.15
C VAL A 43 14.38 5.95 -0.91
N VAL A 44 14.58 7.17 -1.38
CA VAL A 44 15.76 7.58 -2.16
C VAL A 44 16.58 8.61 -1.39
N SER A 45 15.91 9.45 -0.60
CA SER A 45 16.55 10.48 0.23
C SER A 45 16.41 10.12 1.71
N ARG A 46 15.25 10.41 2.29
CA ARG A 46 14.88 10.14 3.67
C ARG A 46 13.40 9.78 3.66
N ALA A 47 13.04 8.72 4.40
CA ALA A 47 11.68 8.19 4.43
C ALA A 47 10.62 9.28 4.62
N GLY A 48 10.78 10.18 5.60
CA GLY A 48 9.80 11.25 5.84
C GLY A 48 9.60 12.22 4.66
N THR A 49 10.69 12.58 3.96
CA THR A 49 10.62 13.47 2.78
C THR A 49 9.94 12.75 1.61
N ASP A 50 10.36 11.52 1.31
CA ASP A 50 9.83 10.74 0.20
C ASP A 50 8.35 10.38 0.42
N ILE A 51 7.96 10.08 1.67
CA ILE A 51 6.56 9.86 2.08
C ILE A 51 5.73 11.13 1.87
N SER A 52 6.24 12.29 2.26
CA SER A 52 5.53 13.56 2.10
C SER A 52 5.26 13.86 0.62
N ALA A 53 6.25 13.64 -0.25
CA ALA A 53 6.08 13.78 -1.70
C ALA A 53 5.08 12.76 -2.27
N ALA A 54 5.11 11.51 -1.78
CA ALA A 54 4.15 10.49 -2.19
C ALA A 54 2.70 10.84 -1.82
N LEU A 55 2.49 11.40 -0.62
CA LEU A 55 1.18 11.86 -0.17
C LEU A 55 0.70 13.07 -0.97
N GLN A 56 1.56 14.06 -1.25
CA GLN A 56 1.21 15.19 -2.11
C GLN A 56 0.77 14.73 -3.52
N LYS A 57 1.48 13.75 -4.10
CA LYS A 57 1.13 13.16 -5.40
C LYS A 57 -0.20 12.40 -5.37
N LEU A 58 -0.54 11.78 -4.24
CA LEU A 58 -1.81 11.11 -4.01
C LEU A 58 -2.96 12.13 -3.87
N ASP A 59 -2.75 13.19 -3.10
CA ASP A 59 -3.76 14.22 -2.85
C ASP A 59 -4.11 15.00 -4.12
N ALA A 60 -3.13 15.24 -5.00
CA ALA A 60 -3.34 15.83 -6.32
C ALA A 60 -4.27 14.99 -7.23
N GLN A 61 -4.45 13.69 -6.96
CA GLN A 61 -5.32 12.80 -7.73
C GLN A 61 -6.74 12.69 -7.14
N THR A 62 -7.07 13.51 -6.12
CA THR A 62 -8.39 13.55 -5.44
C THR A 62 -8.91 12.17 -5.00
N VAL A 63 -8.00 11.27 -4.63
CA VAL A 63 -8.32 9.89 -4.25
C VAL A 63 -8.97 9.86 -2.86
N THR A 64 -10.27 9.59 -2.83
CA THR A 64 -11.05 9.38 -1.59
C THR A 64 -11.09 7.92 -1.11
N LYS A 65 -10.54 7.01 -1.92
CA LYS A 65 -10.54 5.56 -1.66
C LYS A 65 -9.53 5.19 -0.55
N PRO A 66 -9.71 4.02 0.10
CA PRO A 66 -8.70 3.48 1.01
C PRO A 66 -7.33 3.35 0.32
N VAL A 67 -6.27 3.72 1.03
CA VAL A 67 -4.90 3.71 0.49
C VAL A 67 -4.00 2.76 1.27
N VAL A 68 -3.17 2.03 0.55
CA VAL A 68 -2.01 1.33 1.11
C VAL A 68 -0.75 2.03 0.62
N LEU A 69 -0.04 2.70 1.52
CA LEU A 69 1.28 3.28 1.24
C LEU A 69 2.35 2.21 1.51
N VAL A 70 2.96 1.73 0.44
CA VAL A 70 4.06 0.77 0.47
C VAL A 70 5.37 1.54 0.38
N VAL A 71 6.05 1.70 1.51
CA VAL A 71 7.37 2.34 1.58
C VAL A 71 8.43 1.29 1.26
N LEU A 72 9.17 1.49 0.18
CA LEU A 72 10.18 0.57 -0.34
C LEU A 72 11.56 1.06 0.11
N HIS A 73 12.19 0.31 1.02
CA HIS A 73 13.51 0.58 1.54
C HIS A 73 14.54 -0.25 0.78
N HIS A 74 15.43 0.42 0.07
CA HIS A 74 16.49 -0.25 -0.67
C HIS A 74 17.56 -0.76 0.30
N THR A 75 17.79 -2.07 0.34
CA THR A 75 18.77 -2.69 1.21
C THR A 75 19.24 -4.03 0.66
N PHE A 76 20.51 -4.36 0.87
CA PHE A 76 21.04 -5.69 0.55
C PHE A 76 20.63 -6.74 1.61
N GLU A 77 20.36 -6.34 2.85
CA GLU A 77 20.00 -7.32 3.90
C GLU A 77 18.77 -6.89 4.70
N PRO A 78 18.05 -7.84 5.32
CA PRO A 78 16.92 -7.54 6.19
C PRO A 78 17.36 -6.75 7.44
N ILE A 79 17.34 -5.42 7.35
CA ILE A 79 17.66 -4.52 8.46
C ILE A 79 16.39 -4.10 9.22
N THR A 80 16.58 -3.68 10.47
CA THR A 80 15.52 -2.98 11.21
C THR A 80 15.39 -1.58 10.67
N ILE A 81 14.17 -1.21 10.29
CA ILE A 81 13.85 0.12 9.78
C ILE A 81 12.81 0.80 10.70
N PRO A 82 12.87 2.13 10.83
CA PRO A 82 11.85 2.88 11.55
C PRO A 82 10.45 2.64 10.97
N ASP A 83 9.43 2.74 11.82
CA ASP A 83 8.03 2.68 11.40
C ASP A 83 7.63 3.95 10.65
N SER A 84 7.44 3.84 9.34
CA SER A 84 7.07 4.96 8.47
C SER A 84 5.66 5.49 8.70
N SER A 85 4.80 4.74 9.39
CA SER A 85 3.44 5.22 9.70
C SER A 85 3.45 6.51 10.53
N ARG A 86 4.53 6.75 11.29
CA ARG A 86 4.74 7.98 12.08
C ARG A 86 4.82 9.25 11.22
N SER A 87 5.11 9.12 9.92
CA SER A 87 5.17 10.24 8.98
C SER A 87 3.87 10.45 8.18
N VAL A 88 2.80 9.72 8.52
CA VAL A 88 1.53 9.74 7.77
C VAL A 88 0.39 10.17 8.69
N ASN A 89 -0.25 11.30 8.37
CA ASN A 89 -1.43 11.80 9.08
C ASN A 89 -2.74 11.66 8.27
N ARG A 90 -2.72 10.84 7.21
CA ARG A 90 -3.88 10.68 6.31
C ARG A 90 -4.78 9.55 6.79
N VAL A 91 -6.05 9.88 7.10
CA VAL A 91 -7.07 8.88 7.45
C VAL A 91 -7.26 7.83 6.35
N ASN A 92 -7.71 6.63 6.73
CA ASN A 92 -7.96 5.53 5.79
C ASN A 92 -6.73 5.14 4.95
N THR A 93 -5.54 5.26 5.55
CA THR A 93 -4.25 4.89 4.96
C THR A 93 -3.61 3.82 5.82
N LEU A 94 -3.28 2.68 5.23
CA LEU A 94 -2.37 1.70 5.82
C LEU A 94 -0.95 2.00 5.31
N THR A 95 -0.03 2.28 6.21
CA THR A 95 1.39 2.39 5.88
C THR A 95 2.09 1.07 6.18
N VAL A 96 2.87 0.57 5.23
CA VAL A 96 3.68 -0.65 5.40
C VAL A 96 5.08 -0.44 4.84
N ASP A 97 6.06 -1.00 5.54
CA ASP A 97 7.44 -0.90 5.14
C ASP A 97 7.99 -2.22 4.57
N CYS A 98 8.42 -2.17 3.31
CA CYS A 98 8.97 -3.29 2.57
C CYS A 98 10.45 -3.10 2.25
N LEU A 99 11.20 -4.19 2.28
CA LEU A 99 12.61 -4.22 1.91
C LEU A 99 12.76 -4.75 0.49
N PHE A 100 13.56 -4.09 -0.33
CA PHE A 100 13.85 -4.53 -1.70
C PHE A 100 15.32 -4.30 -2.06
N HIS A 101 15.78 -4.99 -3.08
CA HIS A 101 17.09 -4.81 -3.69
C HIS A 101 16.94 -4.81 -5.21
N GLU A 102 17.67 -3.97 -5.92
CA GLU A 102 17.58 -3.86 -7.38
C GLU A 102 17.72 -5.20 -8.11
N ASP A 103 18.72 -6.01 -7.75
CA ASP A 103 18.95 -7.32 -8.41
C ASP A 103 17.96 -8.43 -8.01
N ARG A 104 17.31 -8.30 -6.85
CA ARG A 104 16.46 -9.37 -6.28
C ARG A 104 14.97 -9.01 -6.21
N GLY A 105 14.63 -7.75 -6.48
CA GLY A 105 13.32 -7.20 -6.21
C GLY A 105 12.97 -7.24 -4.73
N LEU A 106 11.73 -7.63 -4.43
CA LEU A 106 11.23 -7.71 -3.06
C LEU A 106 11.93 -8.84 -2.29
N LEU A 107 12.58 -8.52 -1.16
CA LEU A 107 13.32 -9.51 -0.39
C LEU A 107 12.38 -10.58 0.20
N GLN A 108 12.77 -11.85 0.09
CA GLN A 108 12.07 -12.95 0.75
C GLN A 108 12.48 -13.02 2.22
N CYS A 109 11.77 -12.29 3.09
CA CYS A 109 12.07 -12.26 4.52
C CYS A 109 10.78 -12.22 5.37
N PRO A 110 10.87 -12.59 6.66
CA PRO A 110 9.72 -12.59 7.56
C PRO A 110 9.01 -11.23 7.65
N LYS A 111 9.75 -10.12 7.50
CA LYS A 111 9.18 -8.77 7.52
C LYS A 111 8.26 -8.52 6.31
N ASN A 112 8.75 -8.77 5.10
CA ASN A 112 7.94 -8.58 3.88
C ASN A 112 6.75 -9.54 3.84
N GLN A 113 6.91 -10.76 4.35
CA GLN A 113 5.80 -11.69 4.48
C GLN A 113 4.71 -11.15 5.43
N LYS A 114 5.09 -10.61 6.60
CA LYS A 114 4.17 -9.94 7.53
C LYS A 114 3.48 -8.74 6.89
N VAL A 115 4.18 -7.95 6.09
CA VAL A 115 3.58 -6.82 5.36
C VAL A 115 2.47 -7.29 4.43
N LEU A 116 2.72 -8.30 3.60
CA LEU A 116 1.71 -8.80 2.67
C LEU A 116 0.47 -9.33 3.41
N TYR A 117 0.66 -10.02 4.54
CA TYR A 117 -0.46 -10.44 5.40
C TYR A 117 -1.22 -9.26 6.01
N ALA A 118 -0.52 -8.22 6.46
CA ALA A 118 -1.13 -7.01 7.00
C ALA A 118 -2.00 -6.31 5.94
N VAL A 119 -1.46 -6.13 4.73
CA VAL A 119 -2.17 -5.55 3.58
C VAL A 119 -3.42 -6.37 3.26
N LYS A 120 -3.31 -7.69 3.17
CA LYS A 120 -4.46 -8.58 2.97
C LYS A 120 -5.52 -8.40 4.05
N ARG A 121 -5.13 -8.42 5.32
CA ARG A 121 -6.07 -8.32 6.45
C ARG A 121 -6.80 -6.99 6.45
N TRP A 122 -6.08 -5.91 6.21
CA TRP A 122 -6.64 -4.57 6.15
C TRP A 122 -7.57 -4.39 4.95
N MET A 123 -7.20 -4.85 3.75
CA MET A 123 -8.10 -4.80 2.60
C MET A 123 -9.41 -5.57 2.84
N LYS A 124 -9.35 -6.70 3.57
CA LYS A 124 -10.56 -7.43 3.97
C LYS A 124 -11.42 -6.66 4.97
N SER A 125 -10.83 -5.91 5.92
CA SER A 125 -11.61 -5.12 6.88
C SER A 125 -12.32 -3.95 6.20
N GLN A 126 -11.69 -3.30 5.20
CA GLN A 126 -12.32 -2.22 4.42
C GLN A 126 -13.59 -2.69 3.69
N LYS A 127 -13.61 -3.93 3.16
CA LYS A 127 -14.81 -4.51 2.52
C LYS A 127 -15.96 -4.77 3.50
N LYS A 128 -15.64 -5.17 4.74
CA LYS A 128 -16.64 -5.39 5.79
C LYS A 128 -17.31 -4.09 6.20
N GLU A 129 -16.54 -3.01 6.32
CA GLU A 129 -17.08 -1.69 6.68
C GLU A 129 -18.04 -1.13 5.62
N LYS A 130 -17.69 -1.27 4.33
CA LYS A 130 -18.60 -0.90 3.23
C LYS A 130 -19.94 -1.67 3.29
N LYS A 131 -19.92 -2.97 3.63
CA LYS A 131 -21.14 -3.79 3.75
C LYS A 131 -22.03 -3.37 4.93
N LYS A 132 -21.45 -2.89 6.04
CA LYS A 132 -22.22 -2.37 7.18
C LYS A 132 -22.93 -1.06 6.84
N LYS A 133 -22.22 -0.12 6.19
CA LYS A 133 -22.80 1.17 5.78
C LYS A 133 -23.93 1.03 4.75
N GLY A 134 -23.90 0.01 3.89
CA GLY A 134 -24.95 -0.26 2.90
C GLY A 134 -26.22 -0.91 3.44
N LYS A 135 -26.24 -1.41 4.69
CA LYS A 135 -27.42 -2.08 5.29
C LYS A 135 -28.28 -1.17 6.19
N GLY A 136 -27.95 0.12 6.31
CA GLY A 136 -28.68 1.08 7.16
C GLY A 136 -29.72 1.96 6.44
N GLY A 137 -29.87 1.85 5.11
CA GLY A 137 -30.82 2.63 4.32
C GLY A 137 -32.15 1.91 4.13
N GLY A 138 -32.87 1.68 5.23
CA GLY A 138 -34.17 1.04 5.22
C GLY A 138 -34.84 1.25 6.55
N ASN A 139 -35.26 2.48 6.83
CA ASN A 139 -36.38 2.68 7.73
C ASN A 139 -37.35 3.68 7.10
N ALA A 140 -38.57 3.20 6.92
CA ALA A 140 -39.72 3.94 6.44
C ALA A 140 -40.17 4.96 7.49
N ASN A 141 -40.58 6.13 7.01
CA ASN A 141 -41.92 6.70 7.19
C ASN A 141 -42.05 7.93 6.31
#